data_AF-A0A1I4SZ86-F1
#
_entry.id   AF-A0A1I4SZ86-F1
#
_cell.length_a   1.000
_cell.length_b   1.000
_cell.length_c   1.000
_cell.angle_alpha   90.00
_cell.angle_beta   90.00
_cell.angle_gamma   90.00
#
_symmetry.space_group_name_H-M   'P 1'
#
loop_
_entity.id
_entity.type
_entity.pdbx_description
1 polymer ?
#
loop_
_entity_poly.entity_id
_entity_poly.type
_entity_poly.pdbx_seq_one_letter_code
_entity_poly.pdbx_strand_id
1 'polypeptide(L)'
;MTTEDQAPELNRRRRSVLLAGAGAGAGVALTAGLPLAAMAAQKAGAAQAPHHSHSKGVKQMGTITTRDGVELYYKDWGPRNGQPIVFSHGWPLNSDSWESQMMFLASQGYRCVAHDRRGHGRSSQPWDGNDMDHYADDLAQVIDKLDLKNAVLFGFSTGGGEVARYIGRHGTKRVAKAGLISSVPPQMLQTAANPGGLPLKVFDDIRAGSLADRAQLYQNIASGPFFGFNRPGAKVSQGMISWWCAQGMQAGHKNTYDCIKAFSETDFSEDLKKFNIPTLIVHGDDDQIVPIDAAGRAAAKLVKNATLLVYAGAPHGLTDTHKDKLNADMLAFIKG
;
A
#
# COMPACT_ATOMS: atom_id res chain seq x y z
N MET A 1 -38.82 -7.03 -60.96
CA MET A 1 -38.82 -8.11 -61.96
C MET A 1 -37.49 -8.02 -62.68
N THR A 2 -36.67 -9.09 -62.65
CA THR A 2 -35.27 -9.19 -63.14
C THR A 2 -34.28 -8.16 -62.55
N THR A 3 -33.19 -8.50 -61.84
CA THR A 3 -31.99 -9.31 -62.18
C THR A 3 -31.14 -8.68 -63.31
N GLU A 4 -29.80 -8.71 -63.36
CA GLU A 4 -28.67 -9.23 -62.54
C GLU A 4 -27.37 -8.54 -63.11
N ASP A 5 -26.17 -8.43 -62.51
CA ASP A 5 -25.53 -8.78 -61.21
C ASP A 5 -24.15 -8.03 -61.08
N GLN A 6 -23.37 -8.31 -60.03
CA GLN A 6 -21.89 -8.25 -59.90
C GLN A 6 -21.18 -7.04 -59.22
N ALA A 7 -20.30 -7.43 -58.30
CA ALA A 7 -19.10 -6.76 -57.76
C ALA A 7 -17.94 -7.81 -57.83
N PRO A 8 -16.70 -7.60 -57.32
CA PRO A 8 -16.07 -6.41 -56.73
C PRO A 8 -14.66 -6.10 -57.32
N GLU A 9 -13.92 -5.11 -56.79
CA GLU A 9 -12.45 -5.24 -56.68
C GLU A 9 -11.79 -4.37 -55.58
N LEU A 10 -10.50 -4.61 -55.33
CA LEU A 10 -9.72 -4.06 -54.21
C LEU A 10 -9.00 -2.75 -54.57
N ASN A 11 -8.97 -1.79 -53.63
CA ASN A 11 -8.08 -0.63 -53.73
C ASN A 11 -6.82 -0.80 -52.85
N ARG A 12 -5.67 -1.06 -53.49
CA ARG A 12 -4.32 -0.93 -52.90
C ARG A 12 -3.55 0.18 -53.63
N ARG A 13 -3.04 1.18 -52.90
CA ARG A 13 -1.86 1.96 -53.30
C ARG A 13 -1.08 2.48 -52.08
N ARG A 14 0.24 2.63 -52.22
CA ARG A 14 1.18 3.02 -51.15
C ARG A 14 2.08 4.16 -51.60
N ARG A 15 2.20 5.19 -50.74
CA ARG A 15 3.38 6.06 -50.50
C ARG A 15 3.88 7.00 -51.63
N SER A 16 4.73 7.94 -51.18
CA SER A 16 5.71 8.73 -51.95
C SER A 16 5.13 9.99 -52.64
N VAL A 17 5.78 11.17 -52.67
CA VAL A 17 7.10 11.63 -52.19
C VAL A 17 6.95 13.02 -51.51
N LEU A 18 7.82 13.36 -50.56
CA LEU A 18 8.05 14.74 -50.08
C LEU A 18 9.42 15.22 -50.61
N LEU A 19 9.51 16.39 -51.25
CA LEU A 19 10.68 16.75 -52.07
C LEU A 19 11.00 18.26 -52.02
N ALA A 20 12.09 18.62 -51.32
CA ALA A 20 12.83 19.88 -51.46
C ALA A 20 14.19 19.75 -50.73
N GLY A 21 15.29 20.29 -51.29
CA GLY A 21 16.57 20.31 -50.58
C GLY A 21 17.79 20.80 -51.40
N ALA A 22 18.76 21.35 -50.67
CA ALA A 22 20.17 21.64 -51.01
C ALA A 22 20.89 21.92 -49.65
N GLY A 23 22.18 21.69 -49.39
CA GLY A 23 23.34 21.48 -50.27
C GLY A 23 24.18 22.76 -50.32
N ALA A 24 25.47 22.84 -49.97
CA ALA A 24 26.48 21.86 -49.50
C ALA A 24 27.52 22.61 -48.60
N GLY A 25 28.63 22.08 -48.05
CA GLY A 25 29.21 20.72 -47.98
C GLY A 25 30.71 20.77 -47.56
N ALA A 26 31.25 19.64 -47.07
CA ALA A 26 32.66 19.42 -46.63
C ALA A 26 33.19 20.28 -45.44
N GLY A 27 34.15 19.83 -44.62
CA GLY A 27 34.83 18.52 -44.56
C GLY A 27 35.97 18.51 -43.52
N VAL A 28 36.77 17.43 -43.50
CA VAL A 28 37.92 17.15 -42.61
C VAL A 28 37.59 16.75 -41.16
N ALA A 29 38.20 15.66 -40.70
CA ALA A 29 38.22 15.21 -39.32
C ALA A 29 39.67 15.24 -38.78
N LEU A 30 39.84 15.43 -37.47
CA LEU A 30 41.15 15.38 -36.82
C LEU A 30 41.03 14.75 -35.42
N THR A 31 41.66 13.59 -35.24
CA THR A 31 41.83 12.95 -33.94
C THR A 31 43.09 13.48 -33.24
N ALA A 32 42.95 14.00 -32.03
CA ALA A 32 44.07 14.33 -31.16
C ALA A 32 43.81 13.77 -29.75
N GLY A 33 44.77 12.98 -29.24
CA GLY A 33 44.78 12.51 -27.85
C GLY A 33 45.84 13.25 -27.03
N LEU A 34 46.42 12.54 -26.05
CA LEU A 34 47.40 12.96 -25.03
C LEU A 34 46.78 13.54 -23.73
N PRO A 35 47.43 13.37 -22.56
CA PRO A 35 48.35 12.28 -22.20
C PRO A 35 48.01 11.62 -20.85
N LEU A 36 48.42 10.36 -20.68
CA LEU A 36 48.47 9.72 -19.37
C LEU A 36 49.76 10.15 -18.65
N ALA A 37 49.67 11.11 -17.73
CA ALA A 37 50.82 11.60 -16.96
C ALA A 37 50.88 10.93 -15.57
N ALA A 38 51.83 10.02 -15.38
CA ALA A 38 52.09 9.42 -14.08
C ALA A 38 52.93 10.37 -13.22
N MET A 39 52.46 10.70 -12.01
CA MET A 39 53.28 11.27 -10.95
C MET A 39 53.45 10.24 -9.83
N ALA A 40 54.70 9.81 -9.60
CA ALA A 40 55.05 9.04 -8.42
C ALA A 40 55.20 9.98 -7.22
N ALA A 41 54.55 9.64 -6.10
CA ALA A 41 54.71 10.32 -4.82
C ALA A 41 55.33 9.36 -3.78
N GLN A 42 56.27 9.87 -2.99
CA GLN A 42 57.07 9.07 -2.04
C GLN A 42 56.23 8.31 -1.01
N LYS A 43 56.72 7.12 -0.62
CA LYS A 43 56.37 6.53 0.68
C LYS A 43 56.91 7.43 1.80
N ALA A 44 56.03 8.07 2.54
CA ALA A 44 56.32 8.61 3.86
C ALA A 44 55.54 7.79 4.90
N GLY A 45 56.26 7.19 5.86
CA GLY A 45 55.63 6.44 6.94
C GLY A 45 55.16 7.38 8.04
N ALA A 46 53.85 7.42 8.30
CA ALA A 46 53.26 8.04 9.49
C ALA A 46 52.43 6.99 10.23
N ALA A 47 52.52 6.97 11.56
CA ALA A 47 51.88 5.94 12.37
C ALA A 47 50.34 6.04 12.32
N GLN A 48 49.67 4.91 12.12
CA GLN A 48 48.21 4.83 12.20
C GLN A 48 47.76 4.88 13.66
N ALA A 49 47.40 6.08 14.12
CA ALA A 49 46.49 6.21 15.25
C ALA A 49 45.11 5.64 14.83
N PRO A 50 44.36 4.98 15.74
CA PRO A 50 43.05 4.43 15.41
C PRO A 50 42.06 5.58 15.12
N HIS A 51 41.72 5.76 13.85
CA HIS A 51 40.61 6.64 13.45
C HIS A 51 39.29 6.03 13.93
N HIS A 52 38.87 6.40 15.14
CA HIS A 52 37.51 6.21 15.59
C HIS A 52 36.56 7.00 14.68
N SER A 53 36.03 6.33 13.66
CA SER A 53 35.01 6.88 12.76
C SER A 53 33.69 7.06 13.52
N HIS A 54 33.60 8.17 14.26
CA HIS A 54 32.35 8.64 14.83
C HIS A 54 31.49 9.24 13.72
N SER A 55 30.81 8.35 12.99
CA SER A 55 29.77 8.69 12.01
C SER A 55 28.52 9.28 12.71
N LYS A 56 28.66 10.49 13.26
CA LYS A 56 27.57 11.37 13.65
C LYS A 56 27.14 12.14 12.42
N GLY A 57 26.01 11.80 11.78
CA GLY A 57 25.51 12.66 10.71
C GLY A 57 24.52 12.07 9.71
N VAL A 58 24.37 10.75 9.61
CA VAL A 58 23.17 10.19 8.95
C VAL A 58 22.06 10.09 9.99
N LYS A 59 20.98 10.85 9.79
CA LYS A 59 19.70 10.51 10.43
C LYS A 59 19.28 9.17 9.83
N GLN A 60 19.50 8.09 10.56
CA GLN A 60 18.95 6.78 10.24
C GLN A 60 17.46 6.94 9.90
N MET A 61 17.01 6.25 8.86
CA MET A 61 15.57 6.14 8.59
C MET A 61 14.90 5.47 9.80
N GLY A 62 13.59 5.67 9.96
CA GLY A 62 12.84 4.89 10.93
C GLY A 62 12.87 3.43 10.47
N THR A 63 13.73 2.61 11.06
CA THR A 63 13.78 1.17 10.81
C THR A 63 13.83 0.39 12.12
N ILE A 64 13.27 -0.81 12.10
CA ILE A 64 13.50 -1.83 13.14
C ILE A 64 13.94 -3.12 12.46
N THR A 65 14.73 -3.94 13.14
CA THR A 65 14.97 -5.34 12.75
C THR A 65 14.11 -6.24 13.64
N THR A 66 13.35 -7.15 13.04
CA THR A 66 12.54 -8.13 13.77
C THR A 66 13.38 -9.29 14.30
N ARG A 67 12.78 -10.14 15.15
CA ARG A 67 13.40 -11.37 15.67
C ARG A 67 13.74 -12.38 14.57
N ASP A 68 13.01 -12.38 13.46
CA ASP A 68 13.26 -13.20 12.26
C ASP A 68 14.12 -12.49 11.20
N GLY A 69 14.70 -11.32 11.51
CA GLY A 69 15.69 -10.64 10.67
C GLY A 69 15.13 -9.78 9.54
N VAL A 70 13.83 -9.51 9.52
CA VAL A 70 13.20 -8.58 8.58
C VAL A 70 13.49 -7.14 9.03
N GLU A 71 13.85 -6.28 8.08
CA GLU A 71 13.98 -4.84 8.33
C GLU A 71 12.66 -4.16 7.96
N LEU A 72 11.99 -3.57 8.96
CA LEU A 72 10.72 -2.86 8.77
C LEU A 72 10.96 -1.35 8.81
N TYR A 73 10.63 -0.66 7.72
CA TYR A 73 10.62 0.80 7.66
C TYR A 73 9.38 1.35 8.38
N TYR A 74 9.50 2.51 9.02
CA TYR A 74 8.39 3.27 9.57
C TYR A 74 8.61 4.78 9.55
N LYS A 75 7.49 5.50 9.47
CA LYS A 75 7.35 6.93 9.76
C LYS A 75 6.93 7.10 11.21
N ASP A 76 7.41 8.15 11.86
CA ASP A 76 7.02 8.56 13.22
C ASP A 76 7.00 10.09 13.28
N TRP A 77 5.81 10.67 13.08
CA TRP A 77 5.55 12.10 12.89
C TRP A 77 4.76 12.71 14.06
N GLY A 78 4.78 14.03 14.19
CA GLY A 78 4.08 14.76 15.26
C GLY A 78 4.86 14.82 16.59
N PRO A 79 4.25 15.41 17.64
CA PRO A 79 4.90 15.58 18.94
C PRO A 79 5.17 14.23 19.63
N ARG A 80 6.38 14.04 20.19
CA ARG A 80 6.79 12.76 20.79
C ARG A 80 5.98 12.35 22.03
N ASN A 81 5.35 13.31 22.70
CA ASN A 81 4.45 13.13 23.83
C ASN A 81 2.95 13.15 23.45
N GLY A 82 2.61 13.27 22.16
CA GLY A 82 1.23 13.09 21.69
C GLY A 82 0.79 11.63 21.81
N GLN A 83 -0.53 11.40 21.93
CA GLN A 83 -1.06 10.03 21.95
C GLN A 83 -0.69 9.31 20.63
N PRO A 84 -0.16 8.08 20.68
CA PRO A 84 0.20 7.33 19.47
C PRO A 84 -1.03 6.96 18.65
N ILE A 85 -1.01 7.28 17.36
CA ILE A 85 -1.93 6.78 16.34
C ILE A 85 -1.09 5.96 15.36
N VAL A 86 -1.33 4.65 15.30
CA VAL A 86 -0.58 3.72 14.46
C VAL A 86 -1.41 3.35 13.26
N PHE A 87 -0.83 3.44 12.07
CA PHE A 87 -1.49 3.16 10.80
C PHE A 87 -0.90 1.90 10.13
N SER A 88 -1.78 1.02 9.65
CA SER A 88 -1.45 -0.16 8.84
C SER A 88 -2.10 -0.04 7.46
N HIS A 89 -1.31 -0.22 6.40
CA HIS A 89 -1.72 0.06 5.03
C HIS A 89 -2.36 -1.14 4.31
N GLY A 90 -3.10 -0.86 3.25
CA GLY A 90 -3.68 -1.88 2.35
C GLY A 90 -2.65 -2.50 1.41
N TRP A 91 -3.02 -3.57 0.73
CA TRP A 91 -2.27 -4.15 -0.38
C TRP A 91 -2.49 -3.36 -1.68
N PRO A 92 -1.49 -3.26 -2.58
CA PRO A 92 -0.06 -3.58 -2.44
C PRO A 92 0.76 -2.35 -1.97
N LEU A 93 0.13 -1.45 -1.21
CA LEU A 93 0.63 -0.11 -0.90
C LEU A 93 1.72 -0.13 0.19
N ASN A 94 2.08 1.04 0.71
CA ASN A 94 2.98 1.19 1.86
C ASN A 94 2.52 2.35 2.77
N SER A 95 3.30 2.75 3.79
CA SER A 95 2.96 3.86 4.71
C SER A 95 2.80 5.25 4.05
N ASP A 96 3.04 5.37 2.74
CA ASP A 96 2.73 6.55 1.93
C ASP A 96 1.23 6.73 1.70
N SER A 97 0.43 5.66 1.66
CA SER A 97 -1.03 5.75 1.48
C SER A 97 -1.77 6.47 2.62
N TRP A 98 -1.12 6.66 3.77
CA TRP A 98 -1.71 7.26 4.97
C TRP A 98 -1.32 8.74 5.19
N GLU A 99 -0.53 9.35 4.30
CA GLU A 99 0.05 10.67 4.53
C GLU A 99 -0.99 11.77 4.84
N SER A 100 -2.20 11.67 4.28
CA SER A 100 -3.27 12.65 4.49
C SER A 100 -3.83 12.60 5.91
N GLN A 101 -4.09 11.40 6.43
CA GLN A 101 -4.57 11.19 7.80
C GLN A 101 -3.45 11.43 8.82
N MET A 102 -2.21 11.03 8.50
CA MET A 102 -1.04 11.28 9.35
C MET A 102 -0.75 12.78 9.49
N MET A 103 -0.75 13.54 8.39
CA MET A 103 -0.52 14.98 8.41
C MET A 103 -1.63 15.70 9.18
N PHE A 104 -2.89 15.32 8.94
CA PHE A 104 -4.03 15.88 9.65
C PHE A 104 -3.96 15.61 11.16
N LEU A 105 -3.81 14.36 11.59
CA LEU A 105 -3.78 14.02 13.01
C LEU A 105 -2.50 14.50 13.72
N ALA A 106 -1.34 14.54 13.03
CA ALA A 106 -0.14 15.20 13.58
C ALA A 106 -0.36 16.71 13.81
N SER A 107 -1.09 17.40 12.93
CA SER A 107 -1.48 18.81 13.14
C SER A 107 -2.44 19.01 14.33
N GLN A 108 -3.18 17.97 14.71
CA GLN A 108 -4.06 17.95 15.87
C GLN A 108 -3.35 17.52 17.18
N GLY A 109 -2.02 17.36 17.17
CA GLY A 109 -1.21 17.06 18.35
C GLY A 109 -0.99 15.57 18.64
N TYR A 110 -1.34 14.67 17.72
CA TYR A 110 -1.13 13.22 17.85
C TYR A 110 0.24 12.78 17.33
N ARG A 111 0.79 11.68 17.87
CA ARG A 111 2.01 11.05 17.36
C ARG A 111 1.65 9.99 16.31
N CYS A 112 1.83 10.31 15.04
CA CYS A 112 1.41 9.45 13.94
C CYS A 112 2.55 8.51 13.50
N VAL A 113 2.37 7.21 13.73
CA VAL A 113 3.33 6.16 13.35
C VAL A 113 2.74 5.31 12.23
N ALA A 114 3.44 5.11 11.13
CA ALA A 114 2.98 4.22 10.05
C ALA A 114 4.16 3.41 9.54
N HIS A 115 4.02 2.08 9.53
CA HIS A 115 5.07 1.18 9.07
C HIS A 115 4.78 0.64 7.67
N ASP A 116 5.83 0.28 6.95
CA ASP A 116 5.74 -0.52 5.74
C ASP A 116 5.76 -2.00 6.16
N ARG A 117 4.73 -2.77 5.81
CA ARG A 117 4.67 -4.23 6.02
C ARG A 117 5.87 -4.92 5.39
N ARG A 118 6.29 -6.08 5.91
CA ARG A 118 7.34 -6.90 5.27
C ARG A 118 7.10 -7.05 3.76
N GLY A 119 8.15 -6.82 2.98
CA GLY A 119 8.10 -6.84 1.53
C GLY A 119 7.35 -5.71 0.84
N HIS A 120 6.89 -4.68 1.54
CA HIS A 120 6.21 -3.52 0.96
C HIS A 120 7.06 -2.25 1.12
N GLY A 121 6.94 -1.30 0.19
CA GLY A 121 7.63 0.00 0.26
C GLY A 121 9.15 -0.12 0.45
N ARG A 122 9.62 0.33 1.61
CA ARG A 122 11.04 0.40 2.00
C ARG A 122 11.47 -0.69 3.00
N SER A 123 10.56 -1.57 3.41
CA SER A 123 10.90 -2.74 4.23
C SER A 123 11.62 -3.80 3.40
N SER A 124 12.44 -4.65 4.03
CA SER A 124 13.12 -5.73 3.32
C SER A 124 12.11 -6.73 2.76
N GLN A 125 12.53 -7.48 1.72
CA GLN A 125 11.67 -8.35 0.92
C GLN A 125 11.97 -9.83 1.21
N PRO A 126 11.54 -10.39 2.37
CA PRO A 126 11.74 -11.80 2.68
C PRO A 126 10.95 -12.68 1.72
N TRP A 127 11.48 -13.85 1.38
CA TRP A 127 10.75 -14.77 0.51
C TRP A 127 9.51 -15.37 1.19
N ASP A 128 9.56 -15.57 2.51
CA ASP A 128 8.56 -16.30 3.29
C ASP A 128 7.95 -15.47 4.45
N GLY A 129 6.99 -16.06 5.15
CA GLY A 129 6.24 -15.40 6.24
C GLY A 129 5.30 -14.29 5.74
N ASN A 130 4.83 -14.36 4.49
CA ASN A 130 3.92 -13.38 3.91
C ASN A 130 2.46 -13.67 4.30
N ASP A 131 2.20 -13.72 5.60
CA ASP A 131 0.91 -14.08 6.19
C ASP A 131 0.53 -13.17 7.36
N MET A 132 -0.74 -13.23 7.78
CA MET A 132 -1.30 -12.33 8.79
C MET A 132 -0.71 -12.54 10.20
N ASP A 133 -0.16 -13.71 10.51
CA ASP A 133 0.46 -13.96 11.81
C ASP A 133 1.82 -13.26 11.90
N HIS A 134 2.63 -13.35 10.85
CA HIS A 134 3.86 -12.58 10.72
C HIS A 134 3.60 -11.08 10.63
N TYR A 135 2.59 -10.62 9.86
CA TYR A 135 2.25 -9.19 9.79
C TYR A 135 1.81 -8.63 11.15
N ALA A 136 1.08 -9.41 11.95
CA ALA A 136 0.70 -9.05 13.31
C ALA A 136 1.90 -9.00 14.27
N ASP A 137 2.84 -9.95 14.15
CA ASP A 137 4.05 -9.99 14.97
C ASP A 137 5.07 -8.90 14.58
N ASP A 138 5.09 -8.49 13.31
CA ASP A 138 5.81 -7.30 12.80
C ASP A 138 5.26 -6.03 13.45
N LEU A 139 3.95 -5.80 13.36
CA LEU A 139 3.26 -4.67 13.99
C LEU A 139 3.48 -4.64 15.51
N ALA A 140 3.46 -5.80 16.17
CA ALA A 140 3.79 -5.91 17.59
C ALA A 140 5.21 -5.45 17.91
N GLN A 141 6.19 -5.83 17.08
CA GLN A 141 7.59 -5.44 17.25
C GLN A 141 7.80 -3.94 16.99
N VAL A 142 7.09 -3.32 16.04
CA VAL A 142 7.08 -1.85 15.86
C VAL A 142 6.52 -1.15 17.10
N ILE A 143 5.38 -1.64 17.62
CA ILE A 143 4.71 -1.11 18.81
C ILE A 143 5.60 -1.22 20.07
N ASP A 144 6.25 -2.36 20.30
CA ASP A 144 7.15 -2.58 21.44
C ASP A 144 8.46 -1.79 21.30
N LYS A 145 9.08 -1.75 20.12
CA LYS A 145 10.37 -1.06 19.89
C LYS A 145 10.28 0.46 20.06
N LEU A 146 9.10 1.03 19.81
CA LEU A 146 8.77 2.44 20.03
C LEU A 146 8.09 2.70 21.39
N ASP A 147 7.92 1.65 22.21
CA ASP A 147 7.18 1.58 23.48
C ASP A 147 5.83 2.30 23.47
N LEU A 148 5.04 2.09 22.42
CA LEU A 148 3.74 2.74 22.26
C LEU A 148 2.74 2.20 23.29
N LYS A 149 2.01 3.11 23.93
CA LYS A 149 1.04 2.85 25.00
C LYS A 149 -0.18 3.73 24.77
N ASN A 150 -1.36 3.23 25.15
CA ASN A 150 -2.66 3.86 24.90
C ASN A 150 -2.86 4.25 23.41
N ALA A 151 -2.29 3.45 22.50
CA ALA A 151 -2.27 3.73 21.08
C ALA A 151 -3.66 3.54 20.46
N VAL A 152 -3.99 4.28 19.40
CA VAL A 152 -5.11 3.95 18.51
C VAL A 152 -4.57 3.29 17.25
N LEU A 153 -5.08 2.11 16.90
CA LEU A 153 -4.64 1.39 15.68
C LEU A 153 -5.68 1.58 14.57
N PHE A 154 -5.29 2.15 13.43
CA PHE A 154 -6.11 2.23 12.22
C PHE A 154 -5.54 1.33 11.12
N GLY A 155 -6.34 0.37 10.67
CA GLY A 155 -6.01 -0.50 9.55
C GLY A 155 -6.88 -0.17 8.34
N PHE A 156 -6.26 -0.03 7.16
CA PHE A 156 -6.97 0.13 5.90
C PHE A 156 -6.87 -1.15 5.07
N SER A 157 -8.00 -1.62 4.52
CA SER A 157 -8.05 -2.80 3.65
C SER A 157 -7.37 -4.02 4.32
N THR A 158 -6.33 -4.58 3.70
CA THR A 158 -5.43 -5.60 4.27
C THR A 158 -4.93 -5.26 5.67
N GLY A 159 -4.59 -3.99 5.93
CA GLY A 159 -4.11 -3.52 7.24
C GLY A 159 -5.16 -3.59 8.35
N GLY A 160 -6.44 -3.63 8.02
CA GLY A 160 -7.50 -3.95 8.99
C GLY A 160 -7.49 -5.41 9.42
N GLY A 161 -7.11 -6.32 8.51
CA GLY A 161 -6.83 -7.72 8.84
C GLY A 161 -5.63 -7.87 9.75
N GLU A 162 -4.55 -7.12 9.49
CA GLU A 162 -3.36 -7.08 10.35
C GLU A 162 -3.67 -6.51 11.75
N VAL A 163 -4.42 -5.41 11.85
CA VAL A 163 -4.88 -4.87 13.15
C VAL A 163 -5.77 -5.86 13.89
N ALA A 164 -6.65 -6.58 13.18
CA ALA A 164 -7.46 -7.64 13.78
C ALA A 164 -6.60 -8.80 14.29
N ARG A 165 -5.68 -9.34 13.49
CA ARG A 165 -4.79 -10.44 13.90
C ARG A 165 -3.80 -10.01 14.98
N TYR A 166 -3.36 -8.75 15.00
CA TYR A 166 -2.57 -8.19 16.09
C TYR A 166 -3.34 -8.22 17.41
N ILE A 167 -4.56 -7.67 17.46
CA ILE A 167 -5.43 -7.75 18.64
C ILE A 167 -5.74 -9.22 18.99
N GLY A 168 -5.87 -10.07 17.97
CA GLY A 168 -6.14 -11.50 18.12
C GLY A 168 -5.02 -12.33 18.73
N ARG A 169 -3.75 -11.91 18.58
CA ARG A 169 -2.54 -12.59 19.08
C ARG A 169 -1.97 -11.92 20.33
N HIS A 170 -1.88 -10.59 20.32
CA HIS A 170 -1.17 -9.77 21.33
C HIS A 170 -2.12 -9.05 22.29
N GLY A 171 -3.42 -9.09 22.03
CA GLY A 171 -4.45 -8.44 22.84
C GLY A 171 -4.42 -6.91 22.75
N THR A 172 -5.07 -6.26 23.72
CA THR A 172 -5.32 -4.81 23.71
C THR A 172 -4.53 -4.04 24.77
N LYS A 173 -3.57 -4.66 25.48
CA LYS A 173 -2.86 -4.04 26.61
C LYS A 173 -2.13 -2.72 26.28
N ARG A 174 -1.72 -2.52 25.03
CA ARG A 174 -1.10 -1.27 24.52
C ARG A 174 -2.07 -0.37 23.73
N VAL A 175 -3.30 -0.81 23.49
CA VAL A 175 -4.27 -0.22 22.57
C VAL A 175 -5.46 0.36 23.31
N ALA A 176 -5.74 1.65 23.12
CA ALA A 176 -6.92 2.32 23.67
C ALA A 176 -8.17 2.13 22.79
N LYS A 177 -8.00 2.20 21.46
CA LYS A 177 -9.09 2.13 20.46
C LYS A 177 -8.58 1.50 19.16
N ALA A 178 -9.49 0.94 18.35
CA ALA A 178 -9.17 0.40 17.02
C ALA A 178 -10.04 1.03 15.92
N GLY A 179 -9.58 0.97 14.67
CA GLY A 179 -10.30 1.45 13.50
C GLY A 179 -10.07 0.56 12.28
N LEU A 180 -11.16 0.07 11.67
CA LEU A 180 -11.15 -0.78 10.48
C LEU A 180 -11.76 -0.02 9.31
N ILE A 181 -10.91 0.42 8.38
CA ILE A 181 -11.28 1.29 7.24
C ILE A 181 -11.28 0.45 5.96
N SER A 182 -12.41 0.33 5.27
CA SER A 182 -12.65 -0.52 4.08
C SER A 182 -12.04 -1.94 4.20
N SER A 183 -12.09 -2.53 5.39
CA SER A 183 -11.15 -3.59 5.79
C SER A 183 -11.61 -5.01 5.46
N VAL A 184 -10.65 -5.92 5.23
CA VAL A 184 -10.92 -7.31 4.83
C VAL A 184 -11.62 -8.24 5.86
N PRO A 185 -11.59 -8.02 7.19
CA PRO A 185 -12.31 -8.87 8.14
C PRO A 185 -13.85 -8.80 7.99
N PRO A 186 -14.60 -9.89 8.28
CA PRO A 186 -14.12 -11.15 8.88
C PRO A 186 -13.43 -12.12 7.91
N GLN A 187 -13.89 -12.24 6.66
CA GLN A 187 -13.24 -13.05 5.61
C GLN A 187 -13.75 -12.59 4.23
N MET A 188 -12.87 -12.47 3.22
CA MET A 188 -13.32 -12.15 1.86
C MET A 188 -13.70 -13.39 1.05
N LEU A 189 -12.98 -14.51 1.23
CA LEU A 189 -13.21 -15.76 0.52
C LEU A 189 -14.59 -16.35 0.82
N GLN A 190 -15.28 -16.81 -0.23
CA GLN A 190 -16.50 -17.60 -0.11
C GLN A 190 -16.21 -18.97 0.51
N THR A 191 -16.87 -19.29 1.62
CA THR A 191 -16.75 -20.59 2.30
C THR A 191 -18.13 -21.07 2.76
N ALA A 192 -18.23 -22.30 3.29
CA ALA A 192 -19.48 -22.79 3.88
C ALA A 192 -19.93 -21.95 5.10
N ALA A 193 -18.98 -21.30 5.80
CA ALA A 193 -19.27 -20.36 6.89
C ALA A 193 -19.50 -18.93 6.40
N ASN A 194 -18.94 -18.57 5.24
CA ASN A 194 -19.06 -17.26 4.59
C ASN A 194 -19.66 -17.39 3.17
N PRO A 195 -20.95 -17.75 3.02
CA PRO A 195 -21.56 -17.97 1.69
C PRO A 195 -21.69 -16.69 0.86
N GLY A 196 -21.61 -15.51 1.48
CA GLY A 196 -21.62 -14.19 0.84
C GLY A 196 -20.24 -13.67 0.42
N GLY A 197 -19.17 -14.41 0.66
CA GLY A 197 -17.82 -14.06 0.20
C GLY A 197 -17.65 -14.17 -1.32
N LEU A 198 -16.49 -13.73 -1.81
CA LEU A 198 -16.10 -13.81 -3.22
C LEU A 198 -15.53 -15.19 -3.59
N PRO A 199 -15.87 -15.78 -4.75
CA PRO A 199 -15.30 -17.06 -5.19
C PRO A 199 -13.78 -17.03 -5.30
N LEU A 200 -13.11 -18.14 -4.95
CA LEU A 200 -11.64 -18.27 -4.98
C LEU A 200 -11.01 -17.79 -6.30
N LYS A 201 -11.69 -18.05 -7.43
CA LYS A 201 -11.26 -17.63 -8.78
C LYS A 201 -10.96 -16.14 -8.87
N VAL A 202 -11.67 -15.27 -8.14
CA VAL A 202 -11.41 -13.82 -8.15
C VAL A 202 -9.98 -13.52 -7.65
N PHE A 203 -9.52 -14.24 -6.64
CA PHE A 203 -8.17 -14.10 -6.08
C PHE A 203 -7.13 -14.82 -6.93
N ASP A 204 -7.48 -15.94 -7.57
CA ASP A 204 -6.62 -16.60 -8.57
C ASP A 204 -6.41 -15.75 -9.83
N ASP A 205 -7.42 -15.02 -10.28
CA ASP A 205 -7.30 -14.09 -11.42
C ASP A 205 -6.38 -12.90 -11.08
N ILE A 206 -6.41 -12.39 -9.84
CA ILE A 206 -5.46 -11.37 -9.36
C ILE A 206 -4.04 -11.96 -9.25
N ARG A 207 -3.89 -13.19 -8.72
CA ARG A 207 -2.61 -13.92 -8.67
C ARG A 207 -2.02 -14.11 -10.07
N ALA A 208 -2.81 -14.61 -11.02
CA ALA A 208 -2.41 -14.79 -12.41
C ALA A 208 -2.06 -13.45 -13.09
N GLY A 209 -2.85 -12.40 -12.85
CA GLY A 209 -2.56 -11.05 -13.34
C GLY A 209 -1.22 -10.50 -12.83
N SER A 210 -0.87 -10.76 -11.56
CA SER A 210 0.40 -10.36 -10.98
C SER A 210 1.58 -11.05 -11.66
N LEU A 211 1.47 -12.37 -11.87
CA LEU A 211 2.50 -13.16 -12.56
C LEU A 211 2.66 -12.78 -14.04
N ALA A 212 1.57 -12.44 -14.72
CA ALA A 212 1.58 -12.07 -16.13
C ALA A 212 2.12 -10.64 -16.37
N ASP A 213 1.52 -9.65 -15.69
CA ASP A 213 1.97 -8.25 -15.70
C ASP A 213 1.43 -7.50 -14.47
N ARG A 214 2.17 -7.56 -13.35
CA ARG A 214 1.82 -6.79 -12.15
C ARG A 214 1.71 -5.28 -12.38
N ALA A 215 2.46 -4.71 -13.33
CA ALA A 215 2.43 -3.27 -13.57
C ALA A 215 1.12 -2.85 -14.24
N GLN A 216 0.67 -3.60 -15.25
CA GLN A 216 -0.63 -3.37 -15.88
C GLN A 216 -1.80 -3.77 -14.96
N LEU A 217 -1.66 -4.83 -14.15
CA LEU A 217 -2.64 -5.15 -13.10
C LEU A 217 -2.84 -3.97 -12.14
N TYR A 218 -1.74 -3.38 -11.65
CA TYR A 218 -1.79 -2.24 -10.74
C TYR A 218 -2.44 -1.01 -11.40
N GLN A 219 -2.12 -0.73 -12.66
CA GLN A 219 -2.80 0.33 -13.44
C GLN A 219 -4.30 0.05 -13.57
N ASN A 220 -4.70 -1.18 -13.89
CA ASN A 220 -6.10 -1.56 -14.06
C ASN A 220 -6.91 -1.42 -12.75
N ILE A 221 -6.34 -1.84 -11.62
CA ILE A 221 -6.98 -1.72 -10.30
C ILE A 221 -7.16 -0.25 -9.90
N ALA A 222 -6.10 0.56 -10.04
CA ALA A 222 -6.11 1.96 -9.63
C ALA A 222 -6.95 2.87 -10.55
N SER A 223 -6.93 2.63 -11.88
CA SER A 223 -7.71 3.38 -12.86
C SER A 223 -9.20 2.98 -12.93
N GLY A 224 -9.57 1.84 -12.36
CA GLY A 224 -10.94 1.33 -12.34
C GLY A 224 -11.52 1.26 -10.92
N PRO A 225 -11.62 0.06 -10.31
CA PRO A 225 -12.45 -0.18 -9.13
C PRO A 225 -11.93 0.47 -7.83
N PHE A 226 -10.61 0.63 -7.63
CA PHE A 226 -10.06 1.02 -6.33
C PHE A 226 -10.53 2.41 -5.86
N PHE A 227 -10.55 3.39 -6.77
CA PHE A 227 -11.04 4.74 -6.50
C PHE A 227 -12.44 5.01 -7.09
N GLY A 228 -13.14 3.97 -7.57
CA GLY A 228 -14.42 4.12 -8.27
C GLY A 228 -14.33 4.89 -9.59
N PHE A 229 -13.13 5.01 -10.19
CA PHE A 229 -12.90 5.73 -11.44
C PHE A 229 -13.55 5.07 -12.66
N ASN A 230 -14.02 3.82 -12.53
CA ASN A 230 -14.88 3.15 -13.49
C ASN A 230 -16.39 3.50 -13.37
N ARG A 231 -16.82 4.32 -12.40
CA ARG A 231 -18.22 4.72 -12.24
C ARG A 231 -18.61 5.86 -13.21
N PRO A 232 -19.87 5.89 -13.71
CA PRO A 232 -20.34 6.99 -14.56
C PRO A 232 -20.17 8.36 -13.86
N GLY A 233 -19.56 9.32 -14.56
CA GLY A 233 -19.31 10.66 -14.03
C GLY A 233 -18.14 10.79 -13.04
N ALA A 234 -17.37 9.71 -12.78
CA ALA A 234 -16.23 9.77 -11.88
C ALA A 234 -15.13 10.73 -12.37
N LYS A 235 -14.64 11.60 -11.48
CA LYS A 235 -13.52 12.52 -11.76
C LYS A 235 -12.18 11.80 -11.58
N VAL A 236 -11.73 11.13 -12.64
CA VAL A 236 -10.46 10.39 -12.69
C VAL A 236 -9.27 11.29 -12.33
N SER A 237 -8.38 10.80 -11.47
CA SER A 237 -7.15 11.51 -11.06
C SER A 237 -5.91 10.70 -11.42
N GLN A 238 -5.19 11.11 -12.46
CA GLN A 238 -3.95 10.44 -12.89
C GLN A 238 -2.88 10.46 -11.80
N GLY A 239 -2.83 11.50 -10.95
CA GLY A 239 -1.91 11.55 -9.82
C GLY A 239 -2.17 10.42 -8.81
N MET A 240 -3.43 10.14 -8.50
CA MET A 240 -3.81 9.04 -7.60
C MET A 240 -3.50 7.67 -8.21
N ILE A 241 -3.79 7.49 -9.51
CA ILE A 241 -3.46 6.25 -10.24
C ILE A 241 -1.94 6.01 -10.22
N SER A 242 -1.16 6.98 -10.67
CA SER A 242 0.30 6.89 -10.72
C SER A 242 0.92 6.69 -9.34
N TRP A 243 0.39 7.31 -8.28
CA TRP A 243 0.91 7.15 -6.92
C TRP A 243 0.62 5.77 -6.33
N TRP A 244 -0.59 5.23 -6.56
CA TRP A 244 -0.96 3.87 -6.19
C TRP A 244 -0.02 2.85 -6.84
N CYS A 245 0.20 2.97 -8.16
CA CYS A 245 1.12 2.10 -8.89
C CYS A 245 2.58 2.27 -8.44
N ALA A 246 3.02 3.50 -8.13
CA ALA A 246 4.38 3.75 -7.64
C ALA A 246 4.64 3.11 -6.27
N GLN A 247 3.65 3.04 -5.38
CA GLN A 247 3.76 2.30 -4.12
C GLN A 247 3.81 0.78 -4.37
N GLY A 248 2.89 0.25 -5.19
CA GLY A 248 2.83 -1.18 -5.52
C GLY A 248 4.09 -1.72 -6.21
N MET A 249 4.73 -0.92 -7.07
CA MET A 249 5.95 -1.33 -7.78
C MET A 249 7.21 -1.32 -6.91
N GLN A 250 7.23 -0.58 -5.80
CA GLN A 250 8.31 -0.67 -4.80
C GLN A 250 8.27 -1.99 -4.01
N ALA A 251 7.08 -2.56 -3.82
CA ALA A 251 6.91 -3.81 -3.08
C ALA A 251 7.52 -5.03 -3.81
N GLY A 252 7.99 -6.01 -3.05
CA GLY A 252 8.54 -7.26 -3.55
C GLY A 252 7.46 -8.12 -4.18
N HIS A 253 7.72 -8.66 -5.38
CA HIS A 253 6.69 -9.34 -6.15
C HIS A 253 6.13 -10.57 -5.40
N LYS A 254 7.00 -11.43 -4.86
CA LYS A 254 6.60 -12.59 -4.02
C LYS A 254 5.72 -12.16 -2.85
N ASN A 255 6.10 -11.09 -2.15
CA ASN A 255 5.37 -10.57 -0.99
C ASN A 255 3.96 -10.11 -1.39
N THR A 256 3.84 -9.32 -2.46
CA THR A 256 2.52 -8.91 -2.98
C THR A 256 1.70 -10.09 -3.47
N TYR A 257 2.31 -11.10 -4.11
CA TYR A 257 1.61 -12.29 -4.60
C TYR A 257 1.04 -13.15 -3.47
N ASP A 258 1.87 -13.49 -2.48
CA ASP A 258 1.44 -14.26 -1.30
C ASP A 258 0.37 -13.50 -0.49
N CYS A 259 0.52 -12.18 -0.36
CA CYS A 259 -0.39 -11.33 0.39
C CYS A 259 -1.83 -11.40 -0.13
N ILE A 260 -2.04 -11.74 -1.42
CA ILE A 260 -3.39 -11.98 -1.97
C ILE A 260 -4.10 -13.09 -1.19
N LYS A 261 -3.41 -14.20 -0.90
CA LYS A 261 -3.93 -15.26 -0.02
C LYS A 261 -4.11 -14.75 1.40
N ALA A 262 -3.11 -14.05 1.95
CA ALA A 262 -3.14 -13.55 3.32
C ALA A 262 -4.31 -12.60 3.61
N PHE A 263 -4.71 -11.74 2.66
CA PHE A 263 -5.83 -10.81 2.85
C PHE A 263 -7.20 -11.41 2.54
N SER A 264 -7.30 -12.38 1.61
CA SER A 264 -8.60 -12.88 1.14
C SER A 264 -9.06 -14.17 1.83
N GLU A 265 -8.15 -15.12 2.05
CA GLU A 265 -8.46 -16.48 2.51
C GLU A 265 -8.45 -16.59 4.04
N THR A 266 -7.73 -15.68 4.74
CA THR A 266 -7.68 -15.63 6.21
C THR A 266 -9.05 -15.28 6.80
N ASP A 267 -9.52 -16.12 7.72
CA ASP A 267 -10.63 -15.79 8.61
C ASP A 267 -10.11 -15.06 9.88
N PHE A 268 -10.75 -13.95 10.21
CA PHE A 268 -10.49 -13.09 11.38
C PHE A 268 -11.64 -13.15 12.40
N SER A 269 -12.65 -14.00 12.21
CA SER A 269 -13.86 -14.04 13.04
C SER A 269 -13.59 -14.26 14.52
N GLU A 270 -12.65 -15.15 14.87
CA GLU A 270 -12.22 -15.36 16.26
C GLU A 270 -11.33 -14.22 16.79
N ASP A 271 -10.72 -13.43 15.92
CA ASP A 271 -9.93 -12.27 16.35
C ASP A 271 -10.83 -11.09 16.68
N LEU A 272 -11.82 -10.80 15.82
CA LEU A 272 -12.84 -9.78 16.05
C LEU A 272 -13.63 -10.01 17.35
N LYS A 273 -13.92 -11.27 17.71
CA LYS A 273 -14.58 -11.63 18.99
C LYS A 273 -13.76 -11.29 20.24
N LYS A 274 -12.43 -11.15 20.12
CA LYS A 274 -11.52 -10.77 21.23
C LYS A 274 -11.44 -9.25 21.44
N PHE A 275 -11.98 -8.42 20.53
CA PHE A 275 -11.98 -6.96 20.69
C PHE A 275 -12.82 -6.56 21.91
N ASN A 276 -12.16 -5.99 22.91
CA ASN A 276 -12.75 -5.49 24.16
C ASN A 276 -12.63 -3.95 24.32
N ILE A 277 -12.24 -3.26 23.24
CA ILE A 277 -12.00 -1.81 23.17
C ILE A 277 -12.98 -1.14 22.18
N PRO A 278 -13.25 0.17 22.30
CA PRO A 278 -14.02 0.91 21.30
C PRO A 278 -13.39 0.76 19.91
N THR A 279 -14.24 0.49 18.90
CA THR A 279 -13.78 0.19 17.55
C THR A 279 -14.60 0.94 16.51
N LEU A 280 -13.95 1.78 15.72
CA LEU A 280 -14.55 2.39 14.54
C LEU A 280 -14.49 1.41 13.36
N ILE A 281 -15.55 1.36 12.57
CA ILE A 281 -15.56 0.69 11.26
C ILE A 281 -16.08 1.70 10.26
N VAL A 282 -15.31 1.99 9.20
CA VAL A 282 -15.72 2.88 8.11
C VAL A 282 -15.67 2.09 6.82
N HIS A 283 -16.76 2.06 6.05
CA HIS A 283 -16.81 1.31 4.79
C HIS A 283 -17.71 2.02 3.78
N GLY A 284 -17.26 2.12 2.53
CA GLY A 284 -18.11 2.56 1.43
C GLY A 284 -19.10 1.46 1.00
N ASP A 285 -20.35 1.81 0.71
CA ASP A 285 -21.31 0.81 0.18
C ASP A 285 -21.20 0.60 -1.34
N ASP A 286 -20.34 1.35 -2.03
CA ASP A 286 -19.91 1.12 -3.42
C ASP A 286 -18.46 0.58 -3.51
N ASP A 287 -17.98 -0.09 -2.46
CA ASP A 287 -16.65 -0.71 -2.43
C ASP A 287 -16.57 -1.92 -3.39
N GLN A 288 -15.86 -1.73 -4.49
CA GLN A 288 -15.65 -2.72 -5.55
C GLN A 288 -14.43 -3.65 -5.32
N ILE A 289 -13.71 -3.51 -4.21
CA ILE A 289 -12.54 -4.35 -3.87
C ILE A 289 -12.88 -5.26 -2.68
N VAL A 290 -13.53 -4.71 -1.64
CA VAL A 290 -13.89 -5.42 -0.41
C VAL A 290 -15.40 -5.24 -0.15
N PRO A 291 -16.25 -6.20 -0.55
CA PRO A 291 -17.70 -6.08 -0.44
C PRO A 291 -18.20 -5.88 0.99
N ILE A 292 -18.86 -4.74 1.23
CA ILE A 292 -19.25 -4.25 2.56
C ILE A 292 -20.04 -5.27 3.42
N ASP A 293 -20.90 -6.09 2.82
CA ASP A 293 -21.75 -7.06 3.53
C ASP A 293 -20.99 -8.27 4.08
N ALA A 294 -19.98 -8.75 3.34
CA ALA A 294 -19.05 -9.79 3.79
C ALA A 294 -17.93 -9.24 4.69
N ALA A 295 -17.76 -7.91 4.72
CA ALA A 295 -16.69 -7.22 5.43
C ALA A 295 -17.22 -6.31 6.55
N GLY A 296 -17.20 -4.99 6.41
CA GLY A 296 -17.50 -4.02 7.48
C GLY A 296 -18.83 -4.25 8.21
N ARG A 297 -19.91 -4.63 7.50
CA ARG A 297 -21.22 -4.96 8.11
C ARG A 297 -21.25 -6.32 8.82
N ALA A 298 -20.35 -7.25 8.47
CA ALA A 298 -20.17 -8.50 9.20
C ALA A 298 -19.25 -8.32 10.42
N ALA A 299 -18.14 -7.58 10.27
CA ALA A 299 -17.23 -7.26 11.36
C ALA A 299 -17.91 -6.47 12.49
N ALA A 300 -18.80 -5.53 12.14
CA ALA A 300 -19.61 -4.78 13.10
C ALA A 300 -20.57 -5.64 13.96
N LYS A 301 -20.88 -6.88 13.53
CA LYS A 301 -21.70 -7.85 14.30
C LYS A 301 -20.87 -8.72 15.24
N LEU A 302 -19.56 -8.81 15.03
CA LEU A 302 -18.63 -9.63 15.83
C LEU A 302 -17.89 -8.81 16.89
N VAL A 303 -17.55 -7.56 16.59
CA VAL A 303 -16.87 -6.65 17.53
C VAL A 303 -17.89 -6.00 18.47
N LYS A 304 -17.82 -6.35 19.75
CA LYS A 304 -18.82 -5.96 20.79
C LYS A 304 -19.03 -4.45 20.93
N ASN A 305 -17.98 -3.66 20.75
CA ASN A 305 -17.97 -2.20 20.94
C ASN A 305 -17.75 -1.47 19.60
N ALA A 306 -18.39 -1.94 18.53
CA ALA A 306 -18.27 -1.37 17.19
C ALA A 306 -19.15 -0.13 16.98
N THR A 307 -18.63 0.87 16.27
CA THR A 307 -19.38 1.95 15.63
C THR A 307 -19.17 1.85 14.13
N LEU A 308 -20.21 1.51 13.36
CA LEU A 308 -20.14 1.42 11.90
C LEU A 308 -20.62 2.72 11.25
N LEU A 309 -19.75 3.33 10.44
CA LEU A 309 -20.07 4.43 9.55
C LEU A 309 -20.06 3.93 8.10
N VAL A 310 -21.23 3.91 7.46
CA VAL A 310 -21.35 3.61 6.02
C VAL A 310 -21.23 4.92 5.25
N TYR A 311 -20.32 4.97 4.27
CA TYR A 311 -20.18 6.11 3.37
C TYR A 311 -20.92 5.81 2.07
N ALA A 312 -22.09 6.42 1.90
CA ALA A 312 -22.95 6.22 0.74
C ALA A 312 -22.25 6.60 -0.57
N GLY A 313 -22.16 5.66 -1.52
CA GLY A 313 -21.50 5.84 -2.82
C GLY A 313 -19.97 5.93 -2.78
N ALA A 314 -19.33 5.66 -1.63
CA ALA A 314 -17.87 5.74 -1.53
C ALA A 314 -17.17 4.47 -2.05
N PRO A 315 -16.04 4.60 -2.76
CA PRO A 315 -15.25 3.47 -3.23
C PRO A 315 -14.31 2.95 -2.13
N HIS A 316 -13.54 1.90 -2.45
CA HIS A 316 -12.55 1.32 -1.54
C HIS A 316 -11.55 2.37 -1.01
N GLY A 317 -10.93 3.14 -1.91
CA GLY A 317 -9.97 4.23 -1.64
C GLY A 317 -10.59 5.50 -1.06
N LEU A 318 -11.42 5.37 -0.02
CA LEU A 318 -12.02 6.48 0.72
C LEU A 318 -11.02 7.24 1.61
N THR A 319 -9.82 6.68 1.83
CA THR A 319 -8.63 7.35 2.39
C THR A 319 -8.26 8.62 1.61
N ASP A 320 -8.48 8.61 0.30
CA ASP A 320 -8.11 9.67 -0.62
C ASP A 320 -9.32 10.41 -1.17
N THR A 321 -10.32 9.67 -1.65
CA THR A 321 -11.53 10.25 -2.28
C THR A 321 -12.46 10.95 -1.29
N HIS A 322 -12.45 10.53 -0.02
CA HIS A 322 -13.30 11.07 1.05
C HIS A 322 -12.46 11.58 2.24
N LYS A 323 -11.21 11.99 1.97
CA LYS A 323 -10.18 12.20 3.00
C LYS A 323 -10.59 13.14 4.12
N ASP A 324 -11.27 14.23 3.83
CA ASP A 324 -11.66 15.22 4.86
C ASP A 324 -12.78 14.70 5.78
N LYS A 325 -13.71 13.90 5.24
CA LYS A 325 -14.73 13.21 6.04
C LYS A 325 -14.11 12.12 6.90
N LEU A 326 -13.20 11.32 6.34
CA LEU A 326 -12.48 10.29 7.09
C LEU A 326 -11.63 10.92 8.21
N ASN A 327 -10.91 12.00 7.92
CA ASN A 327 -10.14 12.78 8.88
C ASN A 327 -11.01 13.26 10.05
N ALA A 328 -12.18 13.83 9.75
CA ALA A 328 -13.12 14.32 10.77
C ALA A 328 -13.69 13.18 11.63
N ASP A 329 -14.19 12.11 11.01
CA ASP A 329 -14.77 10.96 11.72
C ASP A 329 -13.71 10.23 12.59
N MET A 330 -12.48 10.07 12.09
CA MET A 330 -11.36 9.52 12.86
C MET A 330 -11.02 10.41 14.07
N LEU A 331 -10.93 11.72 13.90
CA LEU A 331 -10.63 12.66 15.00
C LEU A 331 -11.74 12.68 16.06
N ALA A 332 -13.01 12.61 15.65
CA ALA A 332 -14.14 12.52 16.56
C ALA A 332 -14.08 11.23 17.38
N PHE A 333 -13.85 10.08 16.74
CA PHE A 333 -13.70 8.78 17.39
C PHE A 333 -12.49 8.69 18.32
N ILE A 334 -11.36 9.32 17.98
CA ILE A 334 -10.20 9.37 18.89
C ILE A 334 -10.55 10.18 20.15
N LYS A 335 -11.28 11.30 20.02
CA LYS A 335 -11.61 12.22 21.12
C LYS A 335 -12.73 11.75 22.07
N GLY A 336 -13.71 10.98 21.58
CA GLY A 336 -14.78 10.36 22.39
C GLY A 336 -14.40 8.96 22.82
#